data_AF-A0A1R3JN32-F1
#
_entry.id   AF-A0A1R3JN32-F1
#
_cell.length_a   1.000
_cell.length_b   1.000
_cell.length_c   1.000
_cell.angle_alpha   90.00
_cell.angle_beta   90.00
_cell.angle_gamma   90.00
#
_symmetry.space_group_name_H-M   'P 1'
#
loop_
_entity.id
_entity.type
_entity.pdbx_description
1 polymer ?
#
loop_
_entity_poly.entity_id
_entity_poly.type
_entity_poly.pdbx_seq_one_letter_code
_entity_poly.pdbx_strand_id
1 'polypeptide(L)' 'DGSKSGSFGAVGRDHEGLVMGSLAGRLSYVPDAFNAEAQAAVMAIKWARDMGFQ' A
#
# COMPACT_ATOMS: atom_id res chain seq x y z
N ASP A 1 -6.29 -22.43 13.83
CA ASP A 1 -5.32 -21.81 12.91
C ASP A 1 -6.04 -20.69 12.18
N GLY A 2 -5.85 -19.44 12.59
CA GLY A 2 -6.81 -18.35 12.34
C GLY A 2 -6.15 -17.00 12.05
N SER A 3 -4.92 -16.99 11.53
CA SER A 3 -4.29 -15.75 11.09
C SER A 3 -4.94 -15.30 9.79
N LYS A 4 -5.79 -14.27 9.86
CA LYS A 4 -6.25 -13.55 8.68
C LYS A 4 -5.04 -12.81 8.09
N SER A 5 -4.54 -13.29 6.95
CA SER A 5 -3.50 -12.61 6.17
C SER A 5 -4.17 -11.76 5.09
N GLY A 6 -3.47 -10.73 4.61
CA GLY A 6 -3.96 -9.84 3.55
C GLY A 6 -2.90 -9.53 2.51
N SER A 7 -3.27 -8.71 1.54
CA SER A 7 -2.37 -8.17 0.53
C SER A 7 -2.78 -6.74 0.21
N PHE A 8 -1.83 -5.96 -0.29
CA PHE A 8 -2.08 -4.57 -0.68
C PHE A 8 -1.42 -4.25 -2.00
N GLY A 9 -1.89 -3.18 -2.63
CA GLY A 9 -1.30 -2.60 -3.83
C GLY A 9 -1.51 -1.10 -3.86
N ALA A 10 -0.56 -0.38 -4.43
CA ALA A 10 -0.63 1.07 -4.65
C ALA A 10 -0.05 1.41 -6.03
N VAL A 11 -0.59 2.45 -6.66
CA VAL A 11 -0.11 3.00 -7.93
C VAL A 11 0.10 4.49 -7.75
N GLY A 12 1.33 4.94 -7.94
CA GLY A 12 1.68 6.37 -7.95
C GLY A 12 1.50 6.94 -9.35
N ARG A 13 0.87 8.11 -9.43
CA ARG A 13 0.68 8.85 -10.68
C ARG A 13 1.15 10.29 -10.51
N ASP A 14 1.56 10.92 -11.60
CA ASP A 14 1.80 12.37 -11.62
C ASP A 14 0.50 13.17 -11.79
N HIS A 15 0.63 14.48 -11.92
CA HIS A 15 -0.50 15.40 -12.07
C HIS A 15 -1.24 15.27 -13.42
N GLU A 16 -0.64 14.62 -14.42
CA GLU A 16 -1.26 14.31 -15.71
C GLU A 16 -1.93 12.92 -15.69
N GLY A 17 -1.77 12.18 -14.59
CA GLY A 17 -2.29 10.84 -14.43
C GLY A 17 -1.39 9.74 -15.00
N LEU A 18 -0.17 10.08 -15.44
CA LEU A 18 0.81 9.10 -15.92
C LEU A 18 1.30 8.26 -14.74
N VAL A 19 1.35 6.94 -14.93
CA VAL A 19 1.84 6.01 -13.90
C VAL A 19 3.35 6.14 -13.77
N MET A 20 3.80 6.52 -12.57
CA MET A 20 5.20 6.70 -12.23
C MET A 20 5.79 5.46 -11.53
N GLY A 21 4.94 4.62 -10.96
CA GLY A 21 5.31 3.32 -10.41
C GLY A 21 4.19 2.65 -9.64
N SER A 22 4.45 1.44 -9.17
CA SER A 22 3.52 0.67 -8.37
C SER A 22 4.25 -0.13 -7.28
N LEU A 23 3.51 -0.44 -6.23
CA LEU A 23 3.92 -1.27 -5.10
C LEU A 23 2.86 -2.33 -4.87
N ALA A 24 3.28 -3.55 -4.55
CA ALA A 24 2.40 -4.59 -4.02
C ALA A 24 3.13 -5.37 -2.92
N GLY A 25 2.36 -5.90 -1.98
CA GLY A 25 2.93 -6.67 -0.87
C GLY A 25 1.92 -7.50 -0.13
N ARG A 26 2.42 -8.33 0.78
CA ARG A 26 1.63 -9.21 1.64
C ARG A 26 1.62 -8.68 3.08
N LEU A 27 0.47 -8.77 3.74
CA LEU A 27 0.30 -8.46 5.15
C LEU A 27 0.18 -9.77 5.92
N SER A 28 1.17 -10.04 6.78
CA SER A 28 1.27 -11.31 7.52
C SER A 28 0.09 -11.52 8.48
N TYR A 29 -0.43 -10.44 9.06
CA TYR A 29 -1.57 -10.46 9.97
C TYR A 29 -2.42 -9.18 9.83
N VAL A 30 -3.72 -9.37 9.60
CA VAL A 30 -4.71 -8.31 9.49
C VAL A 30 -5.98 -8.74 10.24
N PRO A 31 -6.28 -8.15 11.41
CA PRO A 31 -7.42 -8.58 12.24
C PRO A 31 -8.77 -8.35 11.55
N ASP A 32 -8.85 -7.32 10.70
CA ASP A 32 -10.02 -6.92 9.92
C ASP A 32 -9.60 -6.15 8.65
N ALA A 33 -10.58 -5.84 7.81
CA ALA A 33 -10.36 -5.13 6.55
C ALA A 33 -9.92 -3.67 6.76
N PHE A 34 -10.40 -3.00 7.81
CA PHE A 34 -10.02 -1.61 8.10
C PHE A 34 -8.53 -1.51 8.43
N ASN A 35 -8.03 -2.42 9.26
CA ASN A 35 -6.60 -2.55 9.55
C ASN A 35 -5.78 -2.87 8.30
N ALA A 36 -6.29 -3.70 7.39
CA ALA A 36 -5.61 -4.00 6.13
C ALA A 36 -5.45 -2.73 5.26
N GLU A 37 -6.53 -1.95 5.10
CA GLU A 37 -6.51 -0.70 4.34
C GLU A 37 -5.61 0.37 4.99
N ALA A 38 -5.67 0.50 6.32
CA ALA A 38 -4.81 1.43 7.05
C ALA A 38 -3.32 1.09 6.89
N GLN A 39 -2.97 -0.20 6.99
CA GLN A 39 -1.60 -0.65 6.73
C GLN A 39 -1.19 -0.43 5.27
N ALA A 40 -2.08 -0.72 4.31
CA ALA A 40 -1.84 -0.47 2.89
C ALA A 40 -1.53 1.02 2.63
N ALA A 41 -2.32 1.93 3.20
CA ALA A 41 -2.13 3.37 3.08
C ALA A 41 -0.79 3.82 3.66
N VAL A 42 -0.39 3.31 4.84
CA VAL A 42 0.91 3.62 5.43
C VAL A 42 2.06 3.14 4.54
N MET A 43 1.95 1.94 3.95
CA MET A 43 2.96 1.42 3.03
C MET A 43 3.04 2.24 1.75
N ALA A 44 1.89 2.66 1.20
CA ALA A 44 1.83 3.54 0.03
C ALA A 44 2.48 4.91 0.30
N ILE A 45 2.22 5.53 1.45
CA ILE A 45 2.80 6.83 1.83
C ILE A 45 4.32 6.72 2.02
N LYS A 46 4.80 5.66 2.69
CA LYS A 46 6.24 5.43 2.85
C LYS A 46 6.91 5.26 1.49
N TRP A 47 6.33 4.41 0.63
CA TRP A 47 6.84 4.21 -0.72
C TRP A 47 6.83 5.49 -1.57
N ALA A 48 5.77 6.29 -1.48
CA ALA A 48 5.70 7.57 -2.17
C ALA A 48 6.83 8.50 -1.74
N ARG A 49 7.11 8.58 -0.43
CA ARG A 49 8.26 9.32 0.10
C ARG A 49 9.60 8.77 -0.45
N ASP A 50 9.78 7.46 -0.44
CA ASP A 50 11.01 6.80 -0.92
C ASP A 50 11.23 7.04 -2.42
N MET A 51 10.15 7.17 -3.20
CA MET A 51 10.19 7.52 -4.62
C MET A 51 10.36 9.04 -4.86
N GLY A 52 10.42 9.86 -3.81
CA GLY A 52 10.61 11.30 -3.91
C GLY A 52 9.35 12.11 -4.20
N PHE A 53 8.16 11.52 -4.03
CA PHE A 53 6.90 12.28 -4.07
C PHE A 53 6.83 13.21 -2.86
N GLN A 54 6.43 14.45 -3.11
CA GLN A 54 6.32 15.52 -2.11
C GLN A 54 4.86 15.90 -1.87
#